data_AF-A0A9E2FQV3-F1
#
_entry.id   AF-A0A9E2FQV3-F1
#
_cell.length_a   1.000
_cell.length_b   1.000
_cell.length_c   1.000
_cell.angle_alpha   90.00
_cell.angle_beta   90.00
_cell.angle_gamma   90.00
#
_symmetry.space_group_name_H-M   'P 1'
#
loop_
_entity.id
_entity.type
_entity.pdbx_description
1 polymer ?
#
loop_
_entity_poly.entity_id
_entity_poly.type
_entity_poly.pdbx_seq_one_letter_code
_entity_poly.pdbx_strand_id
1 'polypeptide(L)' 'MKEKEKTKALFVRIPVSWLDKVKAIAKRDCCTDASVIRRAIKETAEF' A
#
# COMPACT_ATOMS: atom_id res chain seq x y z
N MET A 1 4.86 -27.34 0.48
CA MET A 1 3.73 -26.74 -0.26
C MET A 1 3.51 -25.34 0.30
N LYS A 2 3.84 -24.26 -0.44
CA LYS A 2 3.50 -22.90 0.00
C LYS A 2 2.10 -22.60 -0.53
N GLU A 3 1.12 -22.49 0.37
CA GLU A 3 -0.20 -21.96 0.05
C GLU A 3 -0.01 -20.65 -0.73
N LYS A 4 -0.40 -20.65 -2.01
CA LYS A 4 -0.61 -19.42 -2.75
C LYS A 4 -1.91 -18.83 -2.21
N GLU A 5 -1.80 -18.15 -1.08
CA GLU A 5 -2.86 -17.32 -0.55
C GLU A 5 -3.30 -16.41 -1.69
N LYS A 6 -4.55 -16.59 -2.15
CA LYS A 6 -5.12 -15.78 -3.23
C LYS A 6 -5.29 -14.38 -2.68
N THR A 7 -4.25 -13.56 -2.76
CA THR A 7 -4.33 -12.14 -2.41
C THR A 7 -5.42 -11.52 -3.28
N LYS A 8 -6.60 -11.27 -2.71
CA LYS A 8 -7.69 -10.60 -3.41
C LYS A 8 -7.19 -9.20 -3.75
N ALA A 9 -7.05 -8.90 -5.03
CA ALA A 9 -6.72 -7.55 -5.48
C ALA A 9 -7.92 -6.65 -5.17
N LEU A 10 -7.69 -5.60 -4.39
CA LEU A 10 -8.68 -4.57 -4.09
C LEU A 10 -8.28 -3.29 -4.83
N PHE A 11 -9.22 -2.70 -5.57
CA PHE A 11 -9.04 -1.39 -6.15
C PHE A 11 -9.44 -0.33 -5.13
N VAL A 12 -8.50 0.54 -4.78
CA VAL A 12 -8.71 1.63 -3.82
C VAL A 12 -8.63 2.96 -4.57
N ARG A 13 -9.61 3.84 -4.35
CA ARG A 13 -9.56 5.21 -4.84
C ARG A 13 -8.86 6.08 -3.82
N ILE A 14 -7.78 6.74 -4.24
CA ILE A 14 -7.02 7.68 -3.41
C ILE A 14 -6.87 9.02 -4.14
N PRO A 15 -6.85 10.14 -3.40
CA PRO A 15 -6.59 11.45 -4.00
C PRO A 15 -5.26 11.47 -4.74
N VAL A 16 -5.21 12.14 -5.90
CA VAL A 16 -3.97 12.27 -6.69
C VAL A 16 -2.85 12.93 -5.90
N SER A 17 -3.17 13.92 -5.06
CA SER A 17 -2.21 14.58 -4.17
C SER A 17 -1.56 13.63 -3.15
N TRP A 18 -2.20 12.50 -2.83
CA TRP A 18 -1.64 11.47 -1.96
C TRP A 18 -0.75 10.50 -2.73
N LEU A 19 -1.03 10.26 -4.02
CA LEU A 19 -0.19 9.41 -4.87
C LEU A 19 1.24 9.93 -4.98
N ASP A 20 1.45 11.24 -5.10
CA ASP A 20 2.80 11.83 -5.09
C ASP A 20 3.56 11.55 -3.79
N LYS A 21 2.87 11.65 -2.65
CA LYS A 21 3.45 11.32 -1.33
C LYS A 21 3.78 9.83 -1.23
N VAL A 22 2.86 8.97 -1.68
CA VAL A 22 3.07 7.51 -1.71
C VAL A 22 4.29 7.16 -2.55
N LYS A 23 4.43 7.73 -3.75
CA LYS A 23 5.59 7.51 -4.63
C LYS A 23 6.91 7.98 -3.99
N ALA A 24 6.89 9.14 -3.33
CA ALA A 24 8.07 9.67 -2.64
C ALA A 24 8.52 8.73 -1.50
N ILE A 25 7.56 8.21 -0.71
CA ILE A 25 7.83 7.26 0.37
C ILE A 25 8.29 5.92 -0.20
N ALA A 26 7.62 5.41 -1.24
CA ALA A 26 7.97 4.15 -1.90
C ALA A 26 9.41 4.19 -2.42
N LYS A 27 9.81 5.31 -3.03
CA LYS A 27 11.18 5.54 -3.49
C LYS A 27 12.19 5.60 -2.34
N ARG A 28 11.85 6.28 -1.24
CA ARG A 28 12.72 6.41 -0.05
C ARG A 28 12.94 5.06 0.65
N ASP A 29 11.88 4.27 0.79
CA ASP A 29 11.89 2.99 1.51
C ASP A 29 12.26 1.80 0.59
N CYS A 30 12.62 2.06 -0.69
CA CYS A 30 12.88 1.03 -1.71
C CYS A 30 11.79 -0.05 -1.78
N CYS A 31 10.52 0.36 -1.71
CA CYS A 31 9.37 -0.53 -1.72
C CYS A 31 8.32 -0.11 -2.77
N THR A 32 7.23 -0.89 -2.90
CA THR A 32 6.16 -0.60 -3.87
C THR A 32 5.11 0.33 -3.27
N ASP A 33 4.44 1.11 -4.12
CA ASP A 33 3.30 1.96 -3.74
C ASP A 33 2.24 1.16 -2.96
N ALA A 34 1.96 -0.07 -3.41
CA ALA A 34 1.02 -0.97 -2.75
C ALA A 34 1.45 -1.36 -1.33
N SER A 35 2.75 -1.52 -1.07
CA SER A 35 3.26 -1.79 0.28
C SER A 35 3.09 -0.58 1.20
N VAL A 36 3.34 0.63 0.70
CA VAL A 36 3.12 1.88 1.45
C VAL A 36 1.64 2.05 1.78
N ILE A 37 0.75 1.85 0.81
CA ILE A 37 -0.70 1.95 1.00
C ILE A 37 -1.20 0.90 2.00
N ARG A 38 -0.74 -0.35 1.89
CA ARG A 38 -1.10 -1.41 2.84
C ARG A 38 -0.64 -1.08 4.27
N ARG A 39 0.56 -0.52 4.43
CA ARG A 39 1.08 -0.09 5.73
C ARG A 39 0.17 1.00 6.33
N ALA A 40 -0.15 2.03 5.55
CA ALA A 40 -1.02 3.12 5.99
C ALA A 40 -2.44 2.65 6.38
N ILE A 41 -3.03 1.74 5.61
CA ILE A 41 -4.34 1.15 5.93
C ILE A 41 -4.26 0.35 7.24
N LYS A 42 -3.22 -0.47 7.40
CA LYS A 42 -3.04 -1.28 8.61
C LYS A 42 -2.90 -0.40 9.85
N GLU A 43 -2.04 0.62 9.79
CA GLU A 43 -1.85 1.58 10.89
C GLU A 43 -3.15 2.33 11.25
N THR A 44 -3.99 2.65 10.25
CA THR A 44 -5.27 3.35 10.50
C THR A 44 -6.33 2.41 11.08
N ALA A 45 -6.33 1.12 10.71
CA ALA A 45 -7.32 0.16 11.20
C ALA A 45 -7.10 -0.27 12.66
N GLU A 46 -5.91 -0.01 13.22
CA GLU A 46 -5.55 -0.29 14.61
C GLU A 46 -5.79 0.91 15.56
N PHE A 47 -6.32 2.02 15.04
CA PHE A 47 -6.64 3.25 15.79
C PHE A 47 -8.14 3.42 15.96
#